data_AF-A0A2X3CUL9-F1
#
_entry.id   AF-A0A2X3CUL9-F1
#
_cell.length_a   1.000
_cell.length_b   1.000
_cell.length_c   1.000
_cell.angle_alpha   90.00
_cell.angle_beta   90.00
_cell.angle_gamma   90.00
#
_symmetry.space_group_name_H-M   'P 1'
#
loop_
_entity.id
_entity.type
_entity.pdbx_description
1 polymer ?
#
loop_
_entity_poly.entity_id
_entity_poly.type
_entity_poly.pdbx_seq_one_letter_code
_entity_poly.pdbx_strand_id
1 'polypeptide(L)' 'MTLWHALTPQLFPRELLVDCLTRALNEGATIHPMKPRRWSNCGFHPQLVAGRADNIKVTRPEDLALAEFYLTRSRHQEKA' A
#
# COMPACT_ATOMS: atom_id res chain seq x y z
N MET A 1 9.89 10.27 -15.95
CA MET A 1 8.71 9.70 -15.27
C MET A 1 9.20 8.79 -14.16
N THR A 2 8.95 9.13 -12.90
CA THR A 2 9.31 8.29 -11.74
C THR A 2 8.12 7.41 -11.36
N LEU A 3 8.25 6.09 -11.54
CA LEU A 3 7.24 5.11 -11.14
C LEU A 3 7.53 4.65 -9.70
N TRP A 4 6.56 4.80 -8.80
CA TRP A 4 6.65 4.37 -7.41
C TRP A 4 5.78 3.13 -7.18
N HIS A 5 6.29 2.19 -6.39
CA HIS A 5 5.51 1.05 -5.90
C HIS A 5 4.65 1.49 -4.73
N ALA A 6 3.33 1.29 -4.83
CA ALA A 6 2.41 1.58 -3.74
C ALA A 6 2.47 0.45 -2.70
N LEU A 7 2.98 0.76 -1.52
CA LEU A 7 3.08 -0.15 -0.37
C LEU A 7 2.02 0.17 0.68
N THR A 8 1.92 -0.65 1.71
CA THR A 8 1.03 -0.45 2.89
C THR A 8 1.86 -0.55 4.16
N PRO A 9 1.56 0.18 5.26
CA PRO A 9 0.32 0.88 5.54
C PRO A 9 0.21 2.22 4.80
N GLN A 10 -1.02 2.55 4.39
CA GLN A 10 -1.35 3.87 3.88
C GLN A 10 -2.24 4.56 4.93
N LEU A 11 -1.88 5.78 5.32
CA LEU A 11 -2.54 6.50 6.41
C LEU A 11 -3.43 7.61 5.85
N PHE A 12 -4.70 7.62 6.26
CA PHE A 12 -5.68 8.64 5.87
C PHE A 12 -6.57 9.02 7.06
N PRO A 13 -7.07 10.26 7.10
CA PRO A 13 -8.16 10.61 7.99
C PRO A 13 -9.39 9.72 7.74
N ARG A 14 -9.99 9.17 8.81
CA ARG A 14 -11.10 8.23 8.73
C ARG A 14 -12.27 8.75 7.91
N GLU A 15 -12.75 9.95 8.21
CA GLU A 15 -13.93 10.54 7.57
C GLU A 15 -13.72 10.68 6.06
N LEU A 16 -12.56 11.23 5.68
CA LEU A 16 -12.15 11.39 4.30
C LEU A 16 -12.02 10.05 3.56
N LEU A 17 -11.47 9.03 4.21
CA LEU A 17 -11.36 7.69 3.64
C LEU A 17 -12.75 7.09 3.36
N VAL A 18 -13.67 7.19 4.33
CA VAL A 18 -15.03 6.65 4.21
C VAL A 18 -15.82 7.37 3.13
N ASP A 19 -15.76 8.70 3.08
CA ASP A 19 -16.45 9.50 2.07
C ASP A 19 -15.94 9.17 0.67
N CYS A 20 -14.62 9.07 0.50
CA CYS A 20 -14.01 8.72 -0.78
C CYS A 20 -14.35 7.30 -1.24
N LEU A 21 -14.31 6.33 -0.33
CA LEU A 21 -14.67 4.95 -0.66
C LEU A 21 -16.15 4.84 -1.01
N THR A 22 -17.02 5.51 -0.26
CA THR A 22 -18.48 5.54 -0.54
C THR A 22 -18.77 6.15 -1.90
N ARG A 23 -18.14 7.29 -2.24
CA ARG A 23 -18.27 7.92 -3.56
C ARG A 23 -17.75 7.01 -4.68
N ALA A 24 -16.58 6.40 -4.50
CA ALA A 24 -16.01 5.49 -5.49
C ALA A 24 -16.87 4.22 -5.71
N LEU A 25 -17.47 3.68 -4.64
CA LEU A 25 -18.39 2.55 -4.74
C LEU A 25 -19.66 2.94 -5.53
N ASN A 26 -20.22 4.12 -5.26
CA ASN A 26 -21.41 4.62 -5.94
C ASN A 26 -21.16 4.96 -7.42
N GLU A 27 -19.94 5.41 -7.76
CA GLU A 27 -19.52 5.67 -9.14
C GLU A 27 -19.20 4.38 -9.93
N GLY A 28 -19.34 3.18 -9.33
CA GLY A 28 -19.00 1.90 -9.98
C GLY A 28 -17.52 1.76 -10.30
N ALA A 29 -16.67 2.59 -9.69
CA ALA A 29 -15.25 2.60 -9.92
C ALA A 29 -14.60 1.35 -9.30
N THR A 30 -13.82 0.59 -10.08
CA THR A 30 -13.06 -0.55 -9.55
C THR A 30 -12.09 -0.10 -8.45
N ILE A 31 -12.42 -0.42 -7.19
CA ILE A 31 -11.65 -0.04 -6.02
C ILE A 31 -10.49 -1.01 -5.85
N HIS A 32 -9.27 -0.51 -6.01
CA HIS A 32 -8.06 -1.24 -5.66
C HIS A 32 -7.40 -0.53 -4.47
N PRO A 33 -7.39 -1.12 -3.26
CA PRO A 33 -6.86 -0.47 -2.05
C PRO A 33 -5.35 -0.17 -2.15
N MET A 34 -4.66 -0.78 -3.10
CA MET A 34 -3.24 -0.57 -3.38
C MET A 34 -2.95 0.52 -4.43
N LYS A 35 -3.97 1.20 -4.98
CA LYS A 35 -3.78 2.27 -5.97
C LYS A 35 -4.11 3.64 -5.38
N PRO A 36 -3.11 4.42 -4.93
CA PRO A 36 -3.34 5.78 -4.45
C PRO A 36 -3.82 6.74 -5.54
N ARG A 37 -3.71 6.34 -6.81
CA ARG A 37 -4.14 7.11 -7.99
C ARG A 37 -5.62 7.48 -8.02
N ARG A 38 -6.48 6.87 -7.19
CA ARG A 38 -7.92 7.18 -7.19
C ARG A 38 -8.37 8.17 -6.11
N TRP A 39 -7.51 8.56 -5.16
CA TRP A 39 -7.81 9.72 -4.29
C TRP A 39 -7.88 11.05 -5.04
N SER A 40 -7.32 11.13 -6.26
CA SER A 40 -7.53 12.29 -7.13
C SER A 40 -8.99 12.48 -7.55
N ASN A 41 -9.83 11.43 -7.56
CA ASN A 41 -11.29 11.59 -7.76
C ASN A 41 -11.93 12.36 -6.60
N CYS A 42 -11.34 12.31 -5.40
CA CYS A 42 -11.74 13.15 -4.27
C CYS A 42 -11.01 14.49 -4.21
N GLY A 43 -10.13 14.79 -5.17
CA GLY A 43 -9.30 16.00 -5.18
C GLY A 43 -8.11 15.96 -4.22
N PHE A 44 -7.74 14.79 -3.68
CA PHE A 44 -6.61 14.67 -2.74
C PHE A 44 -5.39 14.02 -3.38
N HIS A 45 -4.22 14.61 -3.11
CA HIS A 45 -2.92 14.08 -3.50
C HIS A 45 -2.23 13.51 -2.26
N PRO A 46 -2.24 12.18 -2.04
CA PRO A 46 -1.52 11.57 -0.94
C PRO A 46 -0.01 11.82 -1.08
N GLN A 47 0.67 12.05 0.04
CA GLN A 47 2.12 12.18 0.08
C GLN A 47 2.78 10.81 -0.14
N LEU A 48 3.88 10.79 -0.89
CA LEU A 48 4.70 9.59 -1.09
C LEU A 48 5.83 9.57 -0.05
N VAL A 49 5.88 8.48 0.72
CA VAL A 49 6.95 8.22 1.68
C VAL A 49 7.72 6.99 1.20
N ALA A 50 9.04 7.08 1.16
CA ALA A 50 9.89 5.94 0.79
C ALA A 50 9.84 4.86 1.88
N GLY A 51 9.21 3.73 1.56
CA GLY A 51 9.21 2.54 2.41
C GLY A 51 10.38 1.60 2.12
N ARG A 52 10.61 0.64 3.00
CA ARG A 52 11.53 -0.46 2.71
C ARG A 52 10.97 -1.34 1.59
N ALA A 53 11.82 -1.74 0.66
CA ALA A 53 11.44 -2.56 -0.49
C ALA A 53 11.13 -4.02 -0.14
N ASP A 54 11.48 -4.47 1.07
CA ASP A 54 11.18 -5.81 1.60
C ASP A 54 9.75 -5.95 2.15
N ASN A 55 8.98 -4.87 2.20
CA ASN A 55 7.55 -4.87 2.51
C ASN A 55 6.73 -5.39 1.31
N ILE A 56 6.98 -6.65 0.97
CA ILE A 56 6.39 -7.30 -0.19
C ILE A 56 4.96 -7.75 0.10
N LYS A 57 4.15 -7.76 -0.96
CA LYS A 57 2.84 -8.43 -0.94
C LYS A 57 3.03 -9.85 -1.42
N VAL A 58 2.83 -10.83 -0.53
CA VAL A 58 2.79 -12.24 -0.91
C VAL A 58 1.56 -12.48 -1.77
N THR A 59 1.77 -12.80 -3.04
CA THR A 59 0.70 -13.03 -4.03
C THR A 59 0.78 -14.39 -4.70
N ARG A 60 1.98 -14.97 -4.75
CA ARG A 60 2.25 -16.25 -5.39
C ARG A 60 2.99 -17.19 -4.44
N PRO A 61 2.98 -18.51 -4.71
CA PRO A 61 3.67 -19.48 -3.87
C PRO A 61 5.17 -19.19 -3.70
N GLU A 62 5.84 -18.68 -4.74
CA GLU A 62 7.26 -18.31 -4.69
C GLU A 62 7.55 -17.14 -3.72
N ASP A 63 6.58 -16.26 -3.48
CA ASP A 63 6.74 -15.12 -2.60
C ASP A 63 6.85 -15.56 -1.12
N LEU A 64 6.40 -16.77 -0.79
CA LEU A 64 6.41 -17.28 0.59
C LEU A 64 7.84 -17.53 1.07
N ALA A 65 8.68 -18.16 0.24
CA ALA A 65 10.09 -18.39 0.55
C ALA A 65 10.85 -17.05 0.68
N LEU A 66 10.47 -16.05 -0.13
CA LEU A 66 11.05 -14.72 -0.07
C LEU A 66 10.63 -13.97 1.20
N ALA A 67 9.36 -14.08 1.61
CA ALA A 67 8.88 -13.51 2.87
C ALA A 67 9.58 -14.13 4.08
N GLU A 68 9.77 -15.45 4.10
CA GLU A 68 10.49 -16.16 5.15
C GLU A 68 11.96 -15.69 5.25
N PHE A 69 12.61 -15.49 4.11
CA PHE A 69 13.96 -14.92 4.05
C PHE A 69 14.03 -13.51 4.64
N TYR A 70 13.09 -12.62 4.28
CA TYR A 70 13.06 -11.24 4.80
C TYR A 70 12.74 -11.17 6.30
N LEU A 71 11.86 -12.04 6.80
CA LEU A 71 11.54 -12.11 8.24
C LEU A 71 12.72 -12.61 9.08
N THR A 72 13.44 -13.62 8.57
CA THR A 72 14.61 -14.17 9.28
C THR A 72 15.73 -13.14 9.39
N ARG A 73 15.99 -12.40 8.32
CA ARG A 73 17.01 -11.32 8.32
C ARG A 73 16.61 -10.13 9.19
N SER A 74 15.33 -9.76 9.23
CA SER A 74 14.84 -8.68 10.09
C SER A 74 15.01 -9.01 11.58
N ARG A 75 14.75 -10.26 12.00
CA ARG A 75 15.00 -10.73 13.38
C ARG A 75 16.48 -10.69 13.78
N HIS A 76 17.40 -10.79 12.83
CA HIS A 76 18.84 -10.66 13.09
C HIS A 76 19.30 -9.21 13.23
N GLN A 77 18.66 -8.26 12.53
CA GLN A 77 18.99 -6.84 12.64
C GLN A 77 18.34 -6.16 13.85
N GLU A 78 17.20 -6.63 14.34
CA GLU A 78 16.56 -6.11 15.56
C GLU A 78 17.22 -6.58 16.86
N LYS A 79 18.03 -7.65 16.80
CA LYS A 79 18.77 -8.19 17.95
C LYS A 79 20.21 -7.66 18.08
N ALA A 80 20.60 -6.72 17.23
CA ALA A 80 21.93 -6.11 17.21
C ALA A 80 21.90 -4.69 17.78
#